data_AF-A0A9X1LEM4-F1
#
_entry.id   AF-A0A9X1LEM4-F1
#
_cell.length_a   1.000
_cell.length_b   1.000
_cell.length_c   1.000
_cell.angle_alpha   90.00
_cell.angle_beta   90.00
_cell.angle_gamma   90.00
#
_symmetry.space_group_name_H-M   'P 1'
#
loop_
_entity.id
_entity.type
_entity.pdbx_description
1 polymer ?
#
loop_
_entity_poly.entity_id
_entity_poly.type
_entity_poly.pdbx_seq_one_letter_code
_entity_poly.pdbx_strand_id
1 'polypeptide(L)' 'MRNYNIVRVIDNGVIVNCTVMEMCYEFALVKFKGKKYKVPYDLIDEVIGHELLVPVDE' A
#
# COMPACT_ATOMS: atom_id res chain seq x y z
N MET A 1 -0.46 -11.55 13.38
CA MET A 1 -0.75 -10.87 12.10
C MET A 1 -2.20 -10.40 12.15
N ARG A 2 -2.44 -9.09 12.05
CA ARG A 2 -3.81 -8.60 11.79
C ARG A 2 -4.03 -8.74 10.28
N ASN A 3 -5.18 -9.25 9.86
CA ASN A 3 -5.50 -9.36 8.44
C ASN A 3 -5.96 -7.99 7.94
N TYR A 4 -5.03 -7.24 7.36
CA TYR A 4 -5.36 -6.02 6.65
C TYR A 4 -5.68 -6.35 5.20
N ASN A 5 -6.89 -6.04 4.78
CA ASN A 5 -7.32 -6.24 3.40
C ASN A 5 -7.17 -4.96 2.56
N ILE A 6 -7.05 -3.80 3.21
CA ILE A 6 -7.06 -2.48 2.58
C ILE A 6 -5.97 -1.60 3.19
N VAL A 7 -5.17 -0.96 2.32
CA VAL A 7 -4.28 0.16 2.65
C VAL A 7 -4.85 1.42 2.01
N ARG A 8 -4.76 2.57 2.69
CA ARG A 8 -5.25 3.85 2.17
C ARG A 8 -4.10 4.65 1.59
N VAL A 9 -4.19 4.98 0.31
CA VAL A 9 -3.21 5.81 -0.40
C VAL A 9 -3.86 7.15 -0.75
N ILE A 10 -3.22 8.27 -0.43
CA ILE A 10 -3.64 9.59 -0.90
C ILE A 10 -2.91 9.94 -2.19
N ASP A 11 -3.67 10.31 -3.21
CA ASP A 11 -3.17 10.73 -4.53
C ASP A 11 -3.92 11.99 -4.94
N ASN A 12 -3.17 13.08 -5.15
CA ASN A 12 -3.74 14.39 -5.53
C ASN A 12 -4.90 14.85 -4.62
N GLY A 13 -4.79 14.60 -3.30
CA GLY A 13 -5.81 14.97 -2.31
C GLY A 13 -7.00 14.00 -2.20
N VAL A 14 -7.01 12.92 -3.00
CA VAL A 14 -8.07 11.89 -2.98
C VAL A 14 -7.53 10.63 -2.31
N ILE A 15 -8.27 10.11 -1.33
CA ILE A 15 -7.95 8.82 -0.70
C ILE A 15 -8.48 7.68 -1.58
N VAL A 16 -7.57 6.77 -1.94
CA VAL A 16 -7.82 5.57 -2.72
C VAL A 16 -7.56 4.35 -1.83
N ASN A 17 -8.52 3.42 -1.81
CA ASN A 17 -8.36 2.15 -1.12
C ASN A 17 -7.62 1.16 -2.02
N CYS A 18 -6.47 0.66 -1.57
CA CYS A 18 -5.67 -0.34 -2.25
C CYS A 18 -5.82 -1.70 -1.57
N THR A 19 -6.17 -2.72 -2.34
CA THR A 19 -6.23 -4.09 -1.82
C THR A 19 -4.83 -4.63 -1.60
N VAL A 20 -4.62 -5.23 -0.42
CA VAL A 20 -3.40 -5.98 -0.11
C VAL A 20 -3.41 -7.31 -0.89
N MET A 21 -2.38 -7.54 -1.67
CA MET A 21 -2.17 -8.77 -2.43
C MET A 21 -1.40 -9.80 -1.60
N GLU A 22 -0.33 -9.38 -0.95
CA GLU A 22 0.55 -10.20 -0.13
C GLU A 22 1.07 -9.37 1.04
N MET A 23 1.47 -10.02 2.13
CA MET A 23 1.98 -9.32 3.31
C MET A 23 3.02 -10.18 4.02
N CYS A 24 4.10 -9.55 4.47
CA CYS A 24 5.07 -10.10 5.39
C CYS A 24 5.28 -9.14 6.57
N TYR A 25 6.24 -9.43 7.45
CA TYR A 25 6.57 -8.55 8.58
C TYR A 25 7.25 -7.23 8.17
N GLU A 26 7.73 -7.13 6.93
CA GLU A 26 8.44 -5.94 6.45
C GLU A 26 7.55 -5.03 5.60
N PHE A 27 6.68 -5.62 4.77
CA PHE A 27 5.82 -4.84 3.87
C PHE A 27 4.49 -5.54 3.54
N ALA A 28 3.54 -4.72 3.10
CA ALA A 28 2.35 -5.14 2.37
C ALA A 28 2.53 -4.84 0.87
N LEU A 29 2.29 -5.82 0.01
CA LEU A 29 2.23 -5.64 -1.43
C LEU A 29 0.80 -5.22 -1.80
N VAL A 30 0.66 -4.09 -2.48
CA VAL A 30 -0.65 -3.53 -2.86
C VAL A 30 -0.71 -3.25 -4.35
N LYS A 31 -1.92 -3.27 -4.92
CA LYS A 31 -2.16 -2.83 -6.29
C LYS A 31 -2.75 -1.42 -6.29
N PHE A 32 -2.05 -0.49 -6.92
CA PHE A 32 -2.49 0.91 -7.09
C PHE A 32 -2.36 1.31 -8.56
N LYS A 33 -3.44 1.84 -9.15
CA LYS A 33 -3.50 2.26 -10.57
C LYS A 33 -2.91 1.23 -11.56
N GLY A 34 -3.16 -0.05 -11.30
CA GLY A 34 -2.70 -1.15 -12.18
C GLY A 34 -1.27 -1.64 -11.91
N LYS A 35 -0.47 -0.95 -11.09
CA LYS A 35 0.90 -1.32 -10.74
C LYS A 35 0.99 -1.86 -9.30
N LYS A 36 2.04 -2.63 -9.03
CA LYS A 36 2.32 -3.19 -7.70
C LYS A 36 3.27 -2.29 -6.94
N TYR A 37 2.99 -2.09 -5.66
CA TYR A 37 3.81 -1.30 -4.77
C TYR A 37 3.99 -2.00 -3.43
N LYS A 38 5.14 -1.79 -2.81
CA LYS A 38 5.37 -2.16 -1.42
C LYS A 38 5.04 -0.98 -0.52
N VAL A 39 4.38 -1.30 0.58
CA VAL A 39 4.05 -0.39 1.67
C VAL A 39 4.70 -0.95 2.94
N PRO A 40 5.54 -0.18 3.65
CA PRO A 40 6.12 -0.61 4.92
C PRO A 40 5.05 -1.05 5.92
N TYR A 41 5.29 -2.16 6.63
CA TYR A 41 4.30 -2.77 7.52
C TYR A 41 3.85 -1.83 8.66
N ASP A 42 4.77 -1.01 9.15
CA ASP A 42 4.53 0.01 10.19
C ASP A 42 3.60 1.15 9.74
N LEU A 43 3.40 1.33 8.44
CA LEU A 43 2.59 2.41 7.86
C LEU A 43 1.21 1.95 7.37
N ILE A 44 0.87 0.67 7.45
CA ILE A 44 -0.36 0.12 6.83
C ILE A 44 -1.67 0.66 7.42
N ASP A 45 -1.64 1.13 8.68
CA ASP A 45 -2.79 1.73 9.36
C ASP A 45 -2.99 3.21 9.02
N GLU A 46 -1.98 3.84 8.40
CA GLU A 46 -1.95 5.26 8.07
C GLU A 46 -2.53 5.55 6.68
N VAL A 47 -2.75 6.84 6.39
CA VAL A 47 -2.99 7.32 5.03
C VAL A 47 -1.65 7.67 4.40
N ILE A 48 -1.25 6.91 3.40
CA ILE A 48 0.10 6.97 2.82
C ILE A 48 0.09 7.80 1.55
N GLY A 49 1.00 8.78 1.44
CA GLY A 49 1.22 9.52 0.21
C GLY A 49 1.66 8.60 -0.93
N HIS A 50 1.08 8.77 -2.13
CA HIS A 50 1.44 7.98 -3.30
C HIS A 50 2.94 8.06 -3.64
N GLU A 51 3.61 9.15 -3.26
CA GLU A 51 5.04 9.39 -3.40
C GLU A 51 5.92 8.51 -2.50
N LEU A 52 5.36 7.93 -1.44
CA LEU A 52 6.05 7.02 -0.52
C LEU A 52 5.93 5.55 -0.94
N LEU A 53 5.13 5.26 -1.98
CA LEU A 53 4.97 3.91 -2.48
C LEU A 53 6.24 3.45 -3.20
N VAL A 54 6.79 2.31 -2.78
CA VAL A 54 7.97 1.72 -3.42
C VAL A 54 7.50 0.84 -4.59
N PRO A 55 7.77 1.20 -5.85
CA PRO A 55 7.39 0.38 -6.99
C PRO A 55 8.10 -0.97 -6.92
N VAL A 56 7.40 -2.03 -7.29
CA VAL A 56 8.04 -3.31 -7.60
C VAL A 56 8.35 -3.27 -9.09
N ASP A 57 9.62 -3.12 -9.43
CA ASP A 57 10.07 -3.36 -10.81
C ASP A 57 9.82 -4.84 -11.12
N GLU A 58 9.03 -5.10 -12.16
CA GLU A 58 8.89 -6.44 -12.77
C GLU A 58 10.00 -6.67 -13.78
#